data_AF-N8YI25-F1
#
_entry.id   AF-N8YI25-F1
#
_cell.length_a   1.000
_cell.length_b   1.000
_cell.length_c   1.000
_cell.angle_alpha   90.00
_cell.angle_beta   90.00
_cell.angle_gamma   90.00
#
_symmetry.space_group_name_H-M   'P 1'
#
loop_
_entity.id
_entity.type
_entity.pdbx_description
1 polymer ?
#
loop_
_entity_poly.entity_id
_entity_poly.type
_entity_poly.pdbx_seq_one_letter_code
_entity_poly.pdbx_strand_id
1 'polypeptide(L)'
;MYEDFKNRYSCSLQAIDTEGHKIALQFFSHYRPEESKQKAIDIWAYDLICLDDYDKPIKFLWGNNSFIHPVSRKKYTIIYSEIRK
;
A
#
# COMPACT_ATOMS: atom_id res chain seq x y z
N MET A 1 -15.41 -6.11 8.44
CA MET A 1 -15.24 -4.69 8.01
C MET A 1 -14.23 -4.47 6.87
N TYR A 2 -14.00 -5.47 6.01
CA TYR A 2 -13.43 -5.32 4.65
C TYR A 2 -14.21 -6.24 3.68
N GLU A 3 -15.47 -6.53 3.99
CA GLU A 3 -16.22 -7.65 3.40
C GLU A 3 -16.48 -7.50 1.89
N ASP A 4 -16.36 -6.28 1.36
CA ASP A 4 -16.47 -5.99 -0.08
C ASP A 4 -15.11 -5.78 -0.76
N PHE A 5 -13.97 -5.99 -0.07
CA PHE A 5 -12.67 -5.80 -0.69
C PHE A 5 -12.33 -6.96 -1.64
N LYS A 6 -12.38 -6.73 -2.96
CA LYS A 6 -11.96 -7.68 -3.99
C LYS A 6 -10.54 -7.38 -4.45
N ASN A 7 -9.59 -8.16 -3.92
CA ASN A 7 -8.21 -8.14 -4.40
C ASN A 7 -8.14 -8.57 -5.88
N ARG A 8 -7.82 -7.63 -6.77
CA ARG A 8 -7.59 -7.88 -8.21
C ARG A 8 -6.14 -7.72 -8.62
N TYR A 9 -5.32 -7.15 -7.75
CA TYR A 9 -3.88 -6.98 -7.95
C TYR A 9 -3.17 -6.93 -6.61
N SER A 10 -2.06 -7.65 -6.50
CA SER A 10 -1.21 -7.63 -5.32
C SER A 10 0.27 -7.67 -5.69
N CYS A 11 1.09 -6.92 -4.96
CA CYS A 11 2.54 -6.97 -5.13
C CYS A 11 3.26 -6.78 -3.79
N SER A 12 4.42 -7.40 -3.65
CA SER A 12 5.30 -7.16 -2.50
C SER A 12 6.11 -5.90 -2.76
N LEU A 13 6.12 -4.99 -1.79
CA LEU A 13 6.86 -3.74 -1.85
C LEU A 13 7.74 -3.61 -0.60
N GLN A 14 8.60 -2.61 -0.61
CA GLN A 14 9.36 -2.20 0.56
C GLN A 14 8.92 -0.80 0.97
N ALA A 15 9.05 -0.48 2.25
CA ALA A 15 8.94 0.88 2.73
C ALA A 15 10.12 1.23 3.64
N ILE A 16 10.46 2.51 3.71
CA ILE A 16 11.60 3.02 4.48
C ILE A 16 11.17 4.16 5.41
N ASP A 17 11.68 4.16 6.65
CA ASP A 17 11.50 5.26 7.59
C ASP A 17 12.54 6.37 7.40
N THR A 18 12.43 7.45 8.17
CA THR A 18 13.39 8.58 8.13
C THR A 18 14.76 8.23 8.69
N GLU A 19 14.89 7.12 9.41
CA GLU A 19 16.15 6.63 10.00
C GLU A 19 16.83 5.60 9.09
N GLY A 20 16.21 5.25 7.95
CA GLY A 20 16.74 4.31 6.97
C GLY A 20 16.35 2.85 7.18
N HIS A 21 15.49 2.53 8.16
CA HIS A 21 15.01 1.17 8.37
C HIS A 21 14.02 0.78 7.29
N LYS A 22 14.29 -0.36 6.64
CA LYS A 22 13.43 -0.93 5.62
C LYS A 22 12.55 -2.03 6.19
N ILE A 23 11.30 -2.06 5.74
CA ILE A 23 10.35 -3.14 6.03
C ILE A 23 9.76 -3.65 4.72
N ALA A 24 9.41 -4.94 4.70
CA ALA A 24 8.62 -5.53 3.63
C ALA A 24 7.14 -5.30 3.91
N LEU A 25 6.36 -5.14 2.85
CA LEU A 25 4.90 -5.07 2.94
C LEU A 25 4.26 -5.75 1.73
N GLN A 26 3.07 -6.29 1.93
CA GLN A 26 2.24 -6.81 0.86
C GLN A 26 1.14 -5.81 0.53
N PHE A 27 1.13 -5.34 -0.72
CA PHE A 27 0.15 -4.39 -1.23
C PHE A 27 -0.98 -5.13 -1.95
N PHE A 28 -2.20 -4.64 -1.79
CA PHE A 28 -3.41 -5.18 -2.41
C PHE A 28 -4.29 -4.05 -2.95
N SER A 29 -4.83 -4.24 -4.16
CA SER A 29 -5.62 -3.24 -4.88
C SER A 29 -6.84 -3.88 -5.56
N HIS A 30 -7.93 -3.11 -5.61
CA HIS A 30 -9.11 -3.41 -6.44
C HIS A 30 -8.88 -3.19 -7.93
N TYR A 31 -7.86 -2.41 -8.25
CA TYR A 31 -7.55 -1.97 -9.60
C TYR A 31 -6.27 -2.65 -10.08
N ARG A 32 -6.31 -3.18 -11.29
CA ARG A 32 -5.11 -3.62 -12.01
C ARG A 32 -4.27 -2.41 -12.43
N PRO A 33 -2.97 -2.57 -12.70
CA PRO A 33 -2.12 -1.47 -13.19
C PRO A 33 -2.68 -0.77 -14.44
N GLU A 34 -3.32 -1.53 -15.31
CA GLU A 34 -4.00 -1.08 -16.54
C GLU A 34 -5.16 -0.11 -16.24
N GLU A 35 -5.79 -0.24 -15.07
CA GLU A 35 -6.96 0.52 -14.63
C GLU A 35 -6.57 1.77 -13.82
N SER A 36 -5.29 2.18 -13.84
CA SER A 36 -4.76 3.34 -13.11
C SER A 36 -5.53 4.65 -13.35
N LYS A 37 -6.01 4.88 -14.59
CA LYS A 37 -6.84 6.04 -14.94
C LYS A 37 -8.20 6.02 -14.23
N GLN A 38 -8.83 4.85 -14.16
CA GLN A 38 -10.12 4.68 -13.48
C GLN A 38 -9.96 4.88 -11.97
N LYS A 39 -8.88 4.32 -11.39
CA LYS A 39 -8.53 4.48 -9.98
C LYS A 39 -8.32 5.95 -9.59
N ALA A 40 -7.68 6.74 -10.45
CA ALA A 40 -7.43 8.16 -10.19
C ALA A 40 -8.72 9.02 -10.16
N ILE A 41 -9.79 8.57 -10.82
CA ILE A 41 -11.08 9.26 -10.86
C ILE A 41 -11.96 8.86 -9.67
N ASP A 42 -11.77 7.65 -9.13
CA ASP A 42 -12.50 7.18 -7.97
C ASP A 42 -11.94 7.77 -6.67
N ILE A 43 -12.60 8.81 -6.18
CA ILE A 43 -12.24 9.56 -4.96
C ILE A 43 -12.19 8.66 -3.72
N TRP A 44 -12.92 7.55 -3.72
CA TRP A 44 -12.98 6.61 -2.60
C TRP A 44 -12.06 5.41 -2.77
N ALA A 45 -11.26 5.38 -3.84
CA ALA A 45 -10.31 4.29 -4.07
C ALA A 45 -9.30 4.20 -2.92
N TYR A 46 -9.17 3.00 -2.40
CA TYR A 46 -8.16 2.67 -1.41
C TYR A 46 -7.55 1.32 -1.72
N ASP A 47 -6.31 1.19 -1.30
CA ASP A 47 -5.55 -0.05 -1.30
C ASP A 47 -5.41 -0.55 0.13
N LEU A 48 -4.98 -1.80 0.27
CA LEU A 48 -4.65 -2.38 1.57
C LEU A 48 -3.17 -2.73 1.60
N ILE A 49 -2.56 -2.49 2.76
CA ILE A 49 -1.18 -2.85 3.07
C ILE A 49 -1.20 -3.83 4.23
N CYS A 50 -0.59 -5.00 4.05
CA CYS A 50 -0.28 -5.91 5.14
C CYS A 50 1.21 -5.83 5.47
N LEU A 51 1.53 -5.88 6.76
CA LEU A 51 2.89 -5.88 7.28
C LEU A 51 3.15 -7.22 7.96
N ASP A 52 4.38 -7.69 7.93
CA ASP A 52 4.73 -9.00 8.52
C ASP A 52 4.58 -9.02 10.05
N ASP A 53 4.73 -7.86 10.70
CA ASP A 53 4.66 -7.70 12.15
C ASP A 53 3.31 -7.14 12.63
N TYR A 54 2.30 -7.07 11.76
CA TYR A 54 0.97 -6.55 12.09
C TYR A 54 -0.16 -7.30 11.38
N ASP A 55 -0.99 -7.99 12.16
CA ASP A 55 -2.01 -8.93 11.67
C ASP A 55 -3.19 -8.30 10.91
N LYS A 56 -3.34 -6.97 10.91
CA LYS A 56 -4.49 -6.29 10.28
C LYS A 56 -4.04 -5.50 9.06
N PRO A 57 -4.79 -5.57 7.94
CA PRO A 57 -4.51 -4.72 6.80
C PRO A 57 -4.71 -3.25 7.16
N ILE A 58 -3.87 -2.38 6.62
CA ILE A 58 -3.92 -0.94 6.78
C ILE A 58 -4.53 -0.35 5.51
N LYS A 59 -5.53 0.52 5.68
CA LYS A 59 -6.13 1.26 4.57
C LYS A 59 -5.14 2.30 4.06
N PHE A 60 -4.80 2.22 2.78
CA PHE A 60 -3.88 3.11 2.10
C PHE A 60 -4.62 3.87 1.01
N LEU A 61 -4.80 5.18 1.20
CA LEU A 61 -5.51 6.01 0.24
C LEU A 61 -4.65 6.25 -0.99
N TRP A 62 -5.28 6.20 -2.17
CA TRP A 62 -4.61 6.51 -3.42
C TRP A 62 -4.02 7.93 -3.40
N GLY A 63 -2.81 8.09 -3.94
CA GLY A 63 -2.07 9.36 -3.92
C GLY A 63 -1.21 9.58 -2.67
N ASN A 64 -1.38 8.77 -1.62
CA ASN A 64 -0.42 8.74 -0.52
C ASN A 64 0.79 7.90 -0.92
N ASN A 65 1.97 8.32 -0.47
CA ASN A 65 3.23 7.57 -0.66
C ASN A 65 3.79 7.06 0.67
N SER A 66 3.10 7.36 1.77
CA SER A 66 3.59 7.09 3.11
C SER A 66 2.45 6.73 4.05
N PHE A 67 2.74 5.92 5.06
CA PHE A 67 1.81 5.51 6.10
C PHE A 67 2.50 5.55 7.47
N ILE A 68 1.70 5.58 8.53
CA ILE A 68 2.19 5.45 9.90
C ILE A 68 2.10 3.99 10.31
N HIS A 69 3.23 3.42 10.72
CA HIS A 69 3.29 2.06 11.20
C HIS A 69 2.50 1.91 12.51
N PRO A 70 1.58 0.94 12.61
CA PRO A 70 0.68 0.84 13.77
C PRO A 70 1.42 0.45 15.05
N VAL A 71 2.45 -0.40 14.94
CA VAL A 71 3.29 -0.85 16.07
C VAL A 71 4.35 0.19 16.45
N SER A 72 5.29 0.50 15.56
CA SER A 72 6.40 1.41 15.86
C SER A 72 6.04 2.89 15.90
N ARG A 73 4.84 3.28 15.42
CA ARG A 73 4.38 4.69 15.29
C ARG A 73 5.25 5.57 14.40
N LYS A 74 6.21 4.99 13.67
CA LYS A 74 7.07 5.70 12.73
C LYS A 74 6.37 5.88 11.38
N LYS A 75 6.75 6.93 10.66
CA LYS A 75 6.31 7.16 9.29
C LYS A 75 7.21 6.38 8.34
N TYR A 76 6.59 5.55 7.51
CA TYR A 76 7.27 4.83 6.42
C TYR A 76 6.81 5.35 5.08
N THR A 77 7.73 5.45 4.12
CA THR A 77 7.48 5.83 2.74
C THR A 77 7.65 4.61 1.84
N ILE A 78 6.65 4.30 1.02
CA ILE A 78 6.67 3.16 0.11
C ILE A 78 7.69 3.41 -0.99
N ILE A 79 8.53 2.41 -1.23
CA ILE A 79 9.48 2.37 -2.33
C ILE A 79 8.77 1.66 -3.49
N TYR A 80 8.30 2.45 -4.45
CA TYR A 80 7.89 1.93 -5.74
C TYR A 80 9.16 1.67 -6.55
N SER A 81 9.65 0.44 -6.55
CA SER A 81 10.71 0.05 -7.48
C SER A 81 10.25 0.42 -8.89
N GLU A 82 10.98 1.27 -9.58
CA GLU A 82 10.72 1.53 -10.99
C GLU A 82 10.71 0.16 -11.69
N ILE A 83 9.55 -0.25 -12.19
CA ILE A 83 9.48 -1.30 -13.20
C ILE A 83 10.23 -0.69 -14.38
N ARG A 84 11.54 -0.96 -14.48
CA ARG A 84 12.30 -0.69 -15.70
C ARG A 84 11.57 -1.41 -16.81
N LYS A 85 10.93 -0.63 -17.67
CA LYS A 85 10.34 -1.08 -18.94
C LYS A 85 11.40 -1.77 -19.80
#